data_AF-A0A1G5JT74-F1
#
_entry.id   AF-A0A1G5JT74-F1
#
_cell.length_a   1.000
_cell.length_b   1.000
_cell.length_c   1.000
_cell.angle_alpha   90.00
_cell.angle_beta   90.00
_cell.angle_gamma   90.00
#
_symmetry.space_group_name_H-M   'P 1'
#
loop_
_entity.id
_entity.type
_entity.pdbx_description
1 polymer ?
#
loop_
_entity_poly.entity_id
_entity_poly.type
_entity_poly.pdbx_seq_one_letter_code
_entity_poly.pdbx_strand_id
1 'polypeptide(L)' 'MLTKAKDKQTSYEFVMLEELVKEDHLLRKIDKYIDFSFIYDEVEELYCHDNGRPSVDPVVLFKMTLLQYLYG' A
#
# COMPACT_ATOMS: atom_id res chain seq x y z
N MET A 1 -39.29 -25.49 -17.98
CA MET A 1 -38.32 -25.95 -18.99
C MET A 1 -36.94 -26.02 -18.33
N LEU A 2 -36.20 -27.10 -18.54
CA LEU A 2 -34.82 -27.26 -18.04
C LEU A 2 -33.88 -26.44 -18.93
N THR A 3 -33.30 -25.37 -18.40
CA THR A 3 -32.29 -24.57 -19.11
C THR A 3 -30.91 -25.13 -18.74
N LYS A 4 -30.24 -25.78 -19.69
CA LYS A 4 -28.83 -26.20 -19.53
C LYS A 4 -27.97 -24.97 -19.31
N ALA A 5 -27.05 -25.04 -18.35
CA ALA A 5 -26.14 -23.95 -18.01
C ALA A 5 -25.41 -23.48 -19.27
N LYS A 6 -25.70 -22.25 -19.69
CA LYS A 6 -24.97 -21.55 -20.75
C LYS A 6 -23.55 -21.34 -20.27
N ASP A 7 -22.62 -21.43 -21.21
CA ASP A 7 -21.19 -21.17 -21.07
C ASP A 7 -20.90 -20.08 -20.02
N LYS A 8 -19.90 -20.32 -19.15
CA LYS A 8 -19.45 -19.33 -18.16
C LYS A 8 -19.15 -18.03 -18.90
N GLN A 9 -20.08 -17.09 -18.84
CA GLN A 9 -19.95 -15.81 -19.50
C GLN A 9 -18.98 -14.98 -18.67
N THR A 10 -17.70 -15.11 -18.97
CA THR A 10 -16.65 -14.31 -18.33
C THR A 10 -16.80 -12.86 -18.82
N SER A 11 -17.29 -11.99 -17.95
CA SER A 11 -17.33 -10.54 -18.17
C SER A 11 -16.09 -9.90 -17.57
N TYR A 12 -15.53 -8.90 -18.25
CA TYR A 12 -14.50 -8.04 -17.68
C TYR A 12 -15.15 -6.99 -16.79
N GLU A 13 -14.56 -6.78 -15.61
CA GLU A 13 -14.93 -5.71 -14.71
C GLU A 13 -13.72 -4.77 -14.56
N PHE A 14 -13.95 -3.47 -14.71
CA PHE A 14 -12.94 -2.46 -14.41
C PHE A 14 -13.27 -1.88 -13.05
N VAL A 15 -12.34 -2.03 -12.10
CA VAL A 15 -12.50 -1.54 -10.74
C VAL A 15 -11.33 -0.61 -10.42
N MET A 16 -11.64 0.52 -9.78
CA MET A 16 -10.62 1.40 -9.20
C MET A 16 -10.12 0.76 -7.90
N LEU A 17 -8.81 0.55 -7.78
CA LEU A 17 -8.24 -0.11 -6.60
C LEU A 17 -8.53 0.69 -5.32
N GLU A 18 -8.60 2.01 -5.43
CA GLU A 18 -8.96 2.90 -4.33
C GLU A 18 -10.35 2.57 -3.79
N GLU A 19 -11.32 2.28 -4.66
CA GLU A 19 -12.71 1.97 -4.27
C GLU A 19 -12.85 0.62 -3.58
N LEU A 20 -11.88 -0.28 -3.74
CA LEU A 20 -11.88 -1.58 -3.03
C LEU A 20 -11.60 -1.43 -1.53
N VAL A 21 -10.97 -0.33 -1.11
CA VAL A 21 -10.66 -0.06 0.30
C VAL A 21 -11.72 0.87 0.87
N LYS A 22 -12.47 0.40 1.87
CA LYS A 22 -13.51 1.18 2.54
C LYS A 22 -12.98 2.55 3.01
N GLU A 23 -13.80 3.59 2.89
CA GLU A 23 -13.44 4.96 3.29
C GLU A 23 -13.06 5.08 4.78
N ASP A 24 -13.68 4.27 5.64
CA ASP A 24 -13.44 4.28 7.09
C ASP A 24 -12.25 3.41 7.52
N HIS A 25 -11.52 2.81 6.57
CA HIS A 25 -10.41 1.92 6.82
C HIS A 25 -9.27 2.61 7.59
N LEU A 26 -8.67 1.88 8.54
CA LEU A 26 -7.63 2.40 9.44
C LEU A 26 -6.45 3.00 8.66
N LEU A 27 -5.95 2.32 7.63
CA LEU A 27 -4.81 2.79 6.84
C LEU A 27 -5.09 4.13 6.13
N ARG A 28 -6.33 4.40 5.71
CA ARG A 28 -6.70 5.71 5.13
C ARG A 28 -6.65 6.81 6.18
N LYS A 29 -7.03 6.51 7.43
CA LYS A 29 -6.91 7.45 8.54
C LYS A 29 -5.45 7.72 8.88
N ILE A 30 -4.63 6.67 8.93
CA ILE A 30 -3.18 6.79 9.17
C ILE A 30 -2.54 7.69 8.11
N ASP A 31 -2.76 7.41 6.82
CA ASP A 31 -2.19 8.19 5.73
C ASP A 31 -2.68 9.65 5.73
N LYS A 32 -3.93 9.89 6.15
CA LYS A 32 -4.50 11.23 6.28
C LYS A 32 -3.90 12.06 7.43
N TYR A 33 -3.59 11.43 8.56
CA TYR A 33 -3.22 12.14 9.79
C TYR A 33 -1.73 12.09 10.13
N ILE A 34 -0.97 11.20 9.50
CA ILE A 34 0.47 11.04 9.74
C ILE A 34 1.20 11.43 8.47
N ASP A 35 1.94 12.54 8.54
CA ASP A 35 2.98 12.80 7.56
C ASP A 35 4.21 11.95 7.93
N PHE A 36 4.67 11.13 7.01
CA PHE A 36 5.83 10.25 7.21
C PHE A 36 7.16 10.91 6.81
N SER A 37 7.14 12.17 6.35
CA SER A 37 8.35 12.91 5.96
C SER A 37 9.40 12.97 7.08
N PHE A 38 8.99 12.97 8.35
CA PHE A 38 9.90 12.97 9.50
C PHE A 38 10.91 11.81 9.49
N ILE A 39 10.57 10.69 8.84
CA ILE A 39 11.45 9.52 8.79
C ILE A 39 12.76 9.85 8.08
N TYR A 40 12.75 10.73 7.07
CA TYR A 40 13.95 11.12 6.36
C TYR A 40 14.97 11.77 7.30
N ASP A 41 14.51 12.70 8.14
CA ASP A 41 15.35 13.39 9.12
C ASP A 41 15.91 12.42 10.17
N GLU A 42 15.08 11.48 10.64
CA GLU A 42 15.48 10.50 11.66
C GLU A 42 16.54 9.49 11.19
N VAL A 43 16.56 9.18 9.89
CA VAL A 43 17.46 8.15 9.34
C VAL A 43 18.58 8.72 8.48
N GLU A 44 18.61 10.03 8.23
CA GLU A 44 19.55 10.67 7.30
C GLU A 44 21.00 10.22 7.54
N GLU A 45 21.47 10.25 8.80
CA GLU A 45 22.84 9.87 9.17
C GLU A 45 23.19 8.38 8.92
N LEU A 46 22.18 7.53 8.72
CA LEU A 46 22.36 6.10 8.44
C LEU A 46 22.56 5.81 6.94
N TYR A 47 22.31 6.79 6.07
CA TYR A 47 22.41 6.66 4.62
C TYR A 47 23.62 7.41 4.06
N CYS A 48 24.20 6.86 3.00
CA CYS A 48 25.29 7.54 2.29
C CYS A 48 24.72 8.58 1.32
N HIS A 49 25.22 9.81 1.39
CA HIS A 49 24.71 10.94 0.60
C HIS A 49 25.14 10.95 -0.87
N ASP A 50 26.32 10.40 -1.20
CA ASP A 50 27.00 10.73 -2.46
C ASP A 50 27.53 9.52 -3.25
N ASN A 51 27.78 8.38 -2.62
CA ASN A 51 28.32 7.20 -3.29
C ASN A 51 27.72 5.88 -2.79
N GLY A 52 26.49 5.93 -2.28
CA GLY A 52 25.75 4.78 -1.80
C GLY A 52 25.14 3.95 -2.93
N ARG A 53 24.82 2.69 -2.62
CA ARG A 53 23.94 1.89 -3.48
C ARG A 53 22.51 2.43 -3.36
N PRO A 54 21.73 2.52 -4.46
CA PRO A 54 20.31 2.84 -4.37
C PRO A 54 19.60 1.88 -3.42
N SER A 55 19.01 2.43 -2.35
CA SER A 55 18.21 1.69 -1.37
C SER A 55 16.73 1.77 -1.73
N VAL A 56 15.92 0.92 -1.09
CA VAL A 56 14.48 1.18 -1.00
C VAL A 56 14.28 2.46 -0.19
N ASP A 57 13.27 3.23 -0.58
CA ASP A 57 12.83 4.43 0.12
C ASP A 57 12.56 4.13 1.62
N PRO A 58 13.11 4.91 2.56
CA PRO A 58 12.99 4.63 4.00
C PRO A 58 11.54 4.74 4.49
N VAL A 59 10.71 5.62 3.93
CA VAL A 59 9.28 5.70 4.25
C VAL A 59 8.57 4.43 3.78
N VAL A 60 8.92 3.91 2.60
CA VAL A 60 8.36 2.65 2.09
C VAL A 60 8.74 1.48 3.00
N LEU A 61 10.02 1.36 3.37
CA LEU A 61 10.49 0.32 4.29
C LEU A 61 9.73 0.38 5.63
N PHE A 62 9.59 1.57 6.20
CA PHE A 62 8.83 1.76 7.43
C PHE A 62 7.36 1.39 7.26
N LYS A 63 6.70 1.82 6.16
CA LYS A 63 5.31 1.46 5.88
C LYS A 63 5.13 -0.05 5.75
N MET A 64 6.09 -0.78 5.17
CA MET A 64 6.06 -2.26 5.14
C MET A 64 6.11 -2.85 6.55
N THR A 65 6.99 -2.36 7.42
CA THR A 65 7.06 -2.80 8.83
C THR A 65 5.80 -2.43 9.61
N LEU A 66 5.22 -1.25 9.37
CA LEU A 66 3.96 -0.83 9.97
C LEU A 66 2.80 -1.73 9.54
N LEU A 67 2.72 -2.09 8.25
CA LEU A 67 1.74 -3.05 7.75
C LEU A 67 1.91 -4.42 8.41
N GLN A 68 3.15 -4.91 8.49
CA GLN A 68 3.49 -6.16 9.17
C GLN A 68 3.08 -6.13 10.65
N TYR A 69 3.25 -5.00 11.32
CA TYR A 69 2.83 -4.83 12.71
C TYR A 69 1.31 -4.81 12.88
N LEU A 70 0.58 -4.17 11.95
CA LEU A 70 -0.88 -4.04 12.03
C LEU A 70 -1.63 -5.30 11.59
N TYR A 71 -1.09 -6.04 10.62
CA TYR A 71 -1.82 -7.11 9.92
C TYR A 71 -1.12 -8.47 9.89
N GLY A 72 0.15 -8.57 10.31
CA GLY A 72 0.93 -9.80 10.19
C GLY A 72 1.56 -9.96 8.83
#